data_AF-A0A7K3Y5B1-F1
#
_entry.id   AF-A0A7K3Y5B1-F1
#
_cell.length_a   1.000
_cell.length_b   1.000
_cell.length_c   1.000
_cell.angle_alpha   90.00
_cell.angle_beta   90.00
_cell.angle_gamma   90.00
#
_symmetry.space_group_name_H-M   'P 1'
#
loop_
_entity.id
_entity.type
_entity.pdbx_description
1 polymer ?
#
loop_
_entity_poly.entity_id
_entity_poly.type
_entity_poly.pdbx_seq_one_letter_code
_entity_poly.pdbx_strand_id
1 'polypeptide(L)'
;MKGHRENDVVFRECLIPDDWIGVDLNTTGHVAVVAHPVSGGVVMLGDISGYPDRDRANQNQRIAKEIVKMARQLWCGIKLEDLTGAGFTGRKKRGTPLAFSRREGSFYHLQKLIERRAQGAGVRIAYVDPAFTSRCCSQCGRPGIRKGKKFSCPACGYSGDADANAALNIASAPVVGVS
;
A
#
# COMPACT_ATOMS: atom_id res chain seq x y z
N MET A 1 -8.57 54.60 12.93
CA MET A 1 -7.36 54.28 12.14
C MET A 1 -7.03 52.81 12.32
N LYS A 2 -6.62 52.15 11.25
CA LYS A 2 -6.34 50.70 11.11
C LYS A 2 -4.95 50.33 11.66
N GLY A 3 -4.76 49.03 11.94
CA GLY A 3 -3.47 48.32 11.96
C GLY A 3 -3.56 47.05 12.82
N HIS A 4 -4.03 45.91 12.28
CA HIS A 4 -3.24 44.82 11.65
C HIS A 4 -2.33 44.09 12.66
N ARG A 5 -2.78 42.96 13.23
CA ARG A 5 -2.51 41.57 12.78
C ARG A 5 -1.02 41.28 12.52
N GLU A 6 -0.32 40.85 13.57
CA GLU A 6 0.87 39.98 13.50
C GLU A 6 0.40 38.59 13.98
N ASN A 7 -0.12 37.76 13.07
CA ASN A 7 0.62 36.71 12.36
C ASN A 7 1.15 35.59 13.27
N ASP A 8 0.22 34.92 13.95
CA ASP A 8 0.37 33.57 14.52
C ASP A 8 0.41 32.49 13.41
N VAL A 9 1.28 32.71 12.41
CA VAL A 9 1.50 31.79 11.28
C VAL A 9 2.56 30.76 11.67
N VAL A 10 2.31 30.02 12.76
CA VAL A 10 3.10 28.83 13.13
C VAL A 10 2.23 27.59 13.01
N PHE A 11 1.51 27.48 11.89
CA PHE A 11 0.81 26.27 11.49
C PHE A 11 1.09 26.03 10.01
N ARG A 12 2.25 25.44 9.70
CA ARG A 12 2.55 24.64 8.47
C ARG A 12 4.04 24.39 8.30
N GLU A 13 4.71 23.87 9.32
CA GLU A 13 5.67 22.81 9.02
C GLU A 13 4.86 21.52 9.07
N CYS A 14 4.31 21.19 7.90
CA CYS A 14 3.73 19.89 7.65
C CYS A 14 4.89 18.90 7.80
N LEU A 15 5.09 18.37 9.03
CA LEU A 15 6.06 17.32 9.29
C LEU A 15 5.84 16.28 8.20
N ILE A 16 6.82 16.14 7.32
CA ILE A 16 6.93 15.07 6.37
C ILE A 16 7.07 13.83 7.26
N PRO A 17 6.06 12.92 7.43
CA PRO A 17 6.27 11.69 8.18
C PRO A 17 7.46 10.93 7.59
N ASP A 18 8.53 10.82 8.37
CA ASP A 18 9.71 10.01 8.04
C ASP A 18 9.39 8.51 8.12
N ASP A 19 8.29 8.17 8.79
CA ASP A 19 7.80 6.80 8.96
C ASP A 19 6.63 6.46 8.00
N TRP A 20 6.54 5.19 7.64
CA TRP A 20 5.62 4.70 6.60
C TRP A 20 5.10 3.31 6.92
N ILE A 21 3.78 3.11 6.79
CA ILE A 21 3.24 1.76 6.59
C ILE A 21 3.34 1.36 5.12
N GLY A 22 3.65 0.10 4.87
CA GLY A 22 3.57 -0.52 3.54
C GLY A 22 2.27 -1.28 3.39
N VAL A 23 1.61 -1.11 2.24
CA VAL A 23 0.32 -1.75 1.95
C VAL A 23 0.45 -2.60 0.69
N ASP A 24 0.42 -3.92 0.85
CA ASP A 24 0.32 -4.88 -0.24
C ASP A 24 -1.15 -5.09 -0.61
N LEU A 25 -1.52 -4.76 -1.85
CA LEU A 25 -2.87 -4.97 -2.41
C LEU A 25 -2.94 -6.20 -3.32
N ASN A 26 -1.81 -6.85 -3.58
CA ASN A 26 -1.66 -7.99 -4.47
C ASN A 26 -1.38 -9.29 -3.70
N THR A 27 -2.29 -9.61 -2.79
CA THR A 27 -2.11 -10.70 -1.82
C THR A 27 -2.83 -11.98 -2.27
N THR A 28 -2.45 -13.13 -1.71
CA THR A 28 -2.98 -14.45 -2.12
C THR A 28 -4.14 -14.96 -1.28
N GLY A 29 -4.45 -14.29 -0.16
CA GLY A 29 -5.54 -14.68 0.74
C GLY A 29 -6.39 -13.51 1.24
N HIS A 30 -5.86 -12.29 1.20
CA HIS A 30 -6.50 -11.13 1.78
C HIS A 30 -6.70 -9.99 0.79
N VAL A 31 -7.63 -9.10 1.04
CA VAL A 31 -7.83 -7.96 0.13
C VAL A 31 -6.68 -6.96 0.24
N ALA A 32 -6.10 -6.78 1.43
CA ALA A 32 -4.88 -6.01 1.65
C ALA A 32 -4.07 -6.56 2.83
N VAL A 33 -2.75 -6.39 2.81
CA VAL A 33 -1.87 -6.63 3.97
C VAL A 33 -1.09 -5.36 4.26
N VAL A 34 -1.11 -4.93 5.52
CA VAL A 34 -0.46 -3.70 6.00
C VAL A 34 0.67 -4.07 6.94
N ALA A 35 1.84 -3.45 6.78
CA ALA A 35 2.96 -3.64 7.68
C ALA A 35 3.58 -2.32 8.13
N HIS A 36 3.99 -2.27 9.39
CA HIS A 36 4.76 -1.16 9.96
C HIS A 36 6.19 -1.64 10.28
N PRO A 37 7.22 -1.11 9.61
CA PRO A 37 8.55 -1.70 9.61
C PRO A 37 9.24 -1.57 10.97
N VAL A 38 9.01 -0.46 11.69
CA VAL A 38 9.67 -0.18 12.98
C VAL A 38 9.13 -1.07 14.10
N SER A 39 7.80 -1.30 14.14
CA SER A 39 7.19 -2.13 15.18
C SER A 39 7.12 -3.61 14.81
N GLY A 40 7.32 -3.95 13.53
CA GLY A 40 7.10 -5.30 13.00
C GLY A 40 5.63 -5.72 12.94
N GLY A 41 4.70 -4.81 13.22
CA GLY A 41 3.26 -5.08 13.21
C GLY A 41 2.75 -5.35 11.79
N VAL A 42 1.97 -6.43 11.63
CA VAL A 42 1.34 -6.81 10.36
C VAL A 42 -0.15 -7.05 10.56
N VAL A 43 -0.97 -6.48 9.69
CA VAL A 43 -2.44 -6.61 9.71
C VAL A 43 -2.91 -7.10 8.35
N MET A 44 -3.68 -8.18 8.34
CA MET A 44 -4.29 -8.76 7.14
C MET A 44 -5.77 -8.38 7.07
N LEU A 45 -6.21 -7.73 6.00
CA LEU A 45 -7.52 -7.12 5.88
C LEU A 45 -8.36 -7.77 4.78
N GLY A 46 -9.51 -8.31 5.20
CA GLY A 46 -10.52 -8.91 4.32
C GLY A 46 -10.09 -10.26 3.76
N ASP A 47 -11.05 -11.17 3.56
CA ASP A 47 -10.81 -12.46 2.91
C ASP A 47 -11.22 -12.39 1.44
N ILE A 48 -10.36 -12.84 0.53
CA ILE A 48 -10.64 -12.90 -0.91
C ILE A 48 -11.66 -14.00 -1.24
N SER A 49 -11.65 -15.09 -0.48
CA SER A 49 -12.44 -16.31 -0.78
C SER A 49 -13.87 -16.27 -0.27
N GLY A 50 -14.16 -15.42 0.72
CA GLY A 50 -15.43 -15.39 1.43
C GLY A 50 -16.47 -14.36 0.97
N TYR A 51 -16.18 -13.50 -0.02
CA TYR A 51 -17.07 -12.39 -0.38
C TYR A 51 -17.59 -12.46 -1.83
N PRO A 52 -18.91 -12.45 -2.05
CA PRO A 52 -19.47 -12.38 -3.39
C PRO A 52 -19.12 -11.05 -4.07
N ASP A 53 -18.92 -11.06 -5.39
CA ASP A 53 -18.37 -9.91 -6.12
C ASP A 53 -19.18 -8.61 -5.94
N ARG A 54 -20.50 -8.71 -5.76
CA ARG A 54 -21.40 -7.57 -5.50
C ARG A 54 -21.05 -6.77 -4.23
N ASP A 55 -20.43 -7.41 -3.25
CA ASP A 55 -20.12 -6.81 -1.95
C ASP A 55 -18.67 -6.28 -1.86
N ARG A 56 -17.86 -6.54 -2.90
CA ARG A 56 -16.45 -6.09 -2.97
C ARG A 56 -16.30 -4.58 -2.83
N ALA A 57 -17.21 -3.81 -3.43
CA ALA A 57 -17.16 -2.35 -3.33
C ALA A 57 -17.29 -1.90 -1.87
N ASN A 58 -18.25 -2.45 -1.12
CA ASN A 58 -18.43 -2.15 0.30
C ASN A 58 -17.24 -2.62 1.15
N GLN A 59 -16.69 -3.79 0.85
CA GLN A 59 -15.48 -4.29 1.50
C GLN A 59 -14.29 -3.35 1.27
N ASN A 60 -14.07 -2.90 0.04
CA ASN A 60 -13.01 -1.94 -0.30
C ASN A 60 -13.18 -0.60 0.44
N GLN A 61 -14.41 -0.09 0.58
CA GLN A 61 -14.68 1.13 1.33
C GLN A 61 -14.28 0.99 2.81
N ARG A 62 -14.59 -0.16 3.43
CA ARG A 62 -14.22 -0.47 4.82
C ARG A 62 -12.70 -0.61 4.98
N ILE A 63 -12.06 -1.36 4.08
CA ILE A 63 -10.61 -1.60 4.12
C ILE A 63 -9.84 -0.29 3.91
N ALA A 64 -10.22 0.52 2.93
CA ALA A 64 -9.59 1.83 2.72
C ALA A 64 -9.70 2.74 3.95
N LYS A 65 -10.85 2.71 4.65
CA LYS A 65 -11.05 3.46 5.89
C LYS A 65 -10.11 2.97 7.00
N GLU A 66 -10.00 1.65 7.19
CA GLU A 66 -9.11 1.10 8.23
C GLU A 66 -7.64 1.36 7.93
N ILE A 67 -7.19 1.26 6.67
CA ILE A 67 -5.80 1.59 6.29
C ILE A 67 -5.46 3.05 6.65
N VAL A 68 -6.30 4.00 6.26
CA VAL A 68 -6.06 5.43 6.57
C VAL A 68 -6.15 5.70 8.07
N LYS A 69 -7.05 5.02 8.78
CA LYS A 69 -7.14 5.11 10.25
C LYS A 69 -5.84 4.64 10.92
N MET A 70 -5.29 3.48 10.51
CA MET A 70 -4.03 2.98 11.03
C MET A 70 -2.89 3.97 10.80
N ALA A 71 -2.77 4.52 9.59
CA ALA A 71 -1.73 5.51 9.28
C ALA A 71 -1.81 6.74 10.19
N ARG A 72 -3.01 7.27 10.43
CA ARG A 72 -3.22 8.39 11.36
C ARG A 72 -2.87 8.05 12.80
N GLN A 73 -3.25 6.88 13.27
CA GLN A 73 -2.98 6.45 14.65
C GLN A 73 -1.48 6.25 14.89
N LEU A 74 -0.76 5.82 13.87
CA LEU A 74 0.69 5.61 13.89
C LEU A 74 1.48 6.87 13.49
N TRP A 75 0.82 7.97 13.14
CA TRP A 75 1.46 9.21 12.68
C TRP A 75 2.43 9.00 11.49
N CYS A 76 2.08 8.10 10.57
CA CYS A 76 2.91 7.71 9.44
C CYS A 76 2.23 7.99 8.08
N GLY A 77 3.03 7.98 7.01
CA GLY A 77 2.52 7.95 5.64
C GLY A 77 2.15 6.53 5.19
N ILE A 78 1.58 6.44 3.99
CA ILE A 78 1.22 5.16 3.34
C ILE A 78 2.06 4.97 2.08
N LYS A 79 2.77 3.85 1.98
CA LYS A 79 3.41 3.38 0.75
C LYS A 79 2.58 2.31 0.05
N LEU A 80 2.43 2.47 -1.26
CA LEU A 80 1.75 1.56 -2.17
C LEU A 80 2.67 1.20 -3.33
N GLU A 81 2.45 0.07 -3.98
CA GLU A 81 3.11 -0.20 -5.27
C GLU A 81 2.60 0.76 -6.36
N ASP A 82 3.48 1.18 -7.26
CA ASP A 82 3.06 1.84 -8.50
C ASP A 82 2.48 0.82 -9.47
N LEU A 83 1.16 0.69 -9.45
CA LEU A 83 0.42 -0.18 -10.36
C LEU A 83 0.03 0.50 -11.69
N THR A 84 0.57 1.69 -11.98
CA THR A 84 0.26 2.46 -13.19
C THR A 84 1.25 2.27 -14.35
N GLY A 85 2.40 1.61 -14.09
CA GLY A 85 3.50 1.45 -15.05
C GLY A 85 3.24 0.53 -16.26
N ALA A 86 4.15 0.62 -17.24
CA ALA A 86 4.15 -0.10 -18.53
C ALA A 86 4.02 -1.64 -18.45
N GLY A 87 4.22 -2.24 -17.28
CA GLY A 87 4.03 -3.67 -17.03
C GLY A 87 2.58 -4.13 -16.87
N PHE A 88 1.65 -3.22 -16.52
CA PHE A 88 0.20 -3.50 -16.44
C PHE A 88 -0.57 -2.92 -17.63
N THR A 89 0.02 -1.96 -18.35
CA THR A 89 -0.55 -1.41 -19.59
C THR A 89 -0.05 -2.20 -20.81
N GLY A 90 -0.50 -3.46 -20.92
CA GLY A 90 -0.40 -4.19 -22.18
C GLY A 90 -0.94 -3.32 -23.33
N ARG A 91 -0.20 -3.27 -24.45
CA ARG A 91 -0.51 -2.51 -25.68
C ARG A 91 -2.02 -2.25 -25.85
N LYS A 92 -2.44 -0.99 -25.64
CA LYS A 92 -3.80 -0.50 -25.89
C LYS A 92 -4.29 -0.94 -27.27
N LYS A 93 -5.30 -1.80 -27.35
CA LYS A 93 -6.25 -1.79 -28.47
C LYS A 93 -7.40 -0.87 -28.09
N ARG A 94 -7.74 0.06 -28.99
CA ARG A 94 -8.79 1.07 -28.79
C ARG A 94 -10.14 0.33 -28.67
N GLY A 95 -10.85 0.52 -27.55
CA GLY A 95 -12.16 -0.12 -27.30
C GLY A 95 -12.13 -1.40 -26.47
N THR A 96 -10.97 -1.87 -26.02
CA THR A 96 -10.88 -2.98 -25.05
C THR A 96 -10.72 -2.39 -23.64
N PRO A 97 -11.53 -2.80 -22.64
CA PRO A 97 -11.22 -2.51 -21.24
C PRO A 97 -9.78 -2.95 -20.98
N LEU A 98 -9.01 -2.13 -20.25
CA LEU A 98 -7.71 -2.58 -19.72
C LEU A 98 -7.96 -3.98 -19.14
N ALA A 99 -7.14 -4.96 -19.51
CA ALA A 99 -7.22 -6.31 -18.97
C ALA A 99 -6.76 -6.26 -17.50
N PHE A 100 -7.50 -5.54 -16.66
CA PHE A 100 -7.42 -5.60 -15.22
C PHE A 100 -8.08 -6.90 -14.84
N SER A 101 -7.31 -7.84 -14.37
CA SER A 101 -7.86 -9.03 -13.76
C SER A 101 -6.76 -9.56 -12.81
N ARG A 102 -7.13 -10.26 -11.74
CA ARG A 102 -7.88 -11.48 -12.00
C ARG A 102 -9.38 -11.34 -12.24
N ARG A 103 -10.06 -10.30 -11.71
CA ARG A 103 -11.43 -9.92 -12.15
C ARG A 103 -11.76 -8.40 -12.05
N GLU A 104 -11.07 -7.58 -12.84
CA GLU A 104 -11.67 -6.37 -13.46
C GLU A 104 -11.60 -4.98 -12.79
N GLY A 105 -10.88 -4.82 -11.67
CA GLY A 105 -10.50 -3.47 -11.19
C GLY A 105 -10.60 -3.24 -9.68
N SER A 106 -10.73 -4.31 -8.89
CA SER A 106 -10.93 -4.21 -7.44
C SER A 106 -9.75 -3.62 -6.67
N PHE A 107 -8.50 -3.96 -7.00
CA PHE A 107 -7.32 -3.40 -6.33
C PHE A 107 -7.05 -1.95 -6.74
N TYR A 108 -7.22 -1.61 -8.03
CA TYR A 108 -7.11 -0.22 -8.50
C TYR A 108 -8.19 0.65 -7.86
N HIS A 109 -9.43 0.15 -7.79
CA HIS A 109 -10.51 0.82 -7.07
C HIS A 109 -10.16 1.03 -5.59
N LEU A 110 -9.64 0.00 -4.91
CA LEU A 110 -9.19 0.11 -3.52
C LEU A 110 -8.06 1.14 -3.37
N GLN A 111 -7.06 1.12 -4.23
CA GLN A 111 -5.96 2.09 -4.26
C GLN A 111 -6.48 3.52 -4.39
N LYS A 112 -7.41 3.78 -5.33
CA LYS A 112 -8.06 5.09 -5.48
C LYS A 112 -8.88 5.52 -4.28
N LEU A 113 -9.53 4.56 -3.61
CA LEU A 113 -10.25 4.84 -2.36
C LEU A 113 -9.30 5.19 -1.21
N ILE A 114 -8.13 4.54 -1.13
CA ILE A 114 -7.08 4.85 -0.16
C ILE A 114 -6.54 6.25 -0.44
N GLU A 115 -6.13 6.55 -1.67
CA GLU A 115 -5.62 7.87 -2.08
C GLU A 115 -6.59 8.99 -1.71
N ARG A 116 -7.87 8.87 -2.12
CA ARG A 116 -8.90 9.89 -1.84
C ARG A 116 -9.10 10.10 -0.34
N ARG A 117 -9.14 9.02 0.44
CA ARG A 117 -9.32 9.10 1.90
C ARG A 117 -8.10 9.65 2.61
N ALA A 118 -6.91 9.26 2.18
CA ALA A 118 -5.65 9.73 2.72
C ALA A 118 -5.54 11.25 2.51
N GLN A 119 -5.83 11.72 1.30
CA GLN A 119 -5.90 13.15 0.99
C GLN A 119 -6.89 13.88 1.92
N GLY A 120 -8.11 13.39 2.06
CA GLY A 120 -9.11 13.98 2.96
C GLY A 120 -8.74 13.94 4.45
N ALA A 121 -7.80 13.08 4.83
CA ALA A 121 -7.33 12.89 6.19
C ALA A 121 -5.97 13.55 6.47
N GLY A 122 -5.35 14.20 5.48
CA GLY A 122 -3.99 14.74 5.59
C GLY A 122 -2.89 13.67 5.72
N VAL A 123 -3.16 12.42 5.29
CA VAL A 123 -2.18 11.33 5.27
C VAL A 123 -1.48 11.30 3.91
N ARG A 124 -0.15 11.21 3.91
CA ARG A 124 0.63 11.20 2.68
C ARG A 124 0.63 9.84 2.00
N ILE A 125 0.71 9.86 0.67
CA ILE A 125 0.84 8.69 -0.17
C ILE A 125 2.18 8.76 -0.91
N ALA A 126 2.91 7.65 -0.90
CA ALA A 126 4.10 7.45 -1.72
C ALA A 126 3.99 6.13 -2.49
N TYR A 127 4.62 6.07 -3.66
CA TYR A 127 4.69 4.87 -4.47
C TYR A 127 6.07 4.26 -4.50
N VAL A 128 6.13 2.94 -4.66
CA VAL A 128 7.36 2.15 -4.77
C VAL A 128 7.33 1.27 -6.02
N ASP A 129 8.49 0.87 -6.51
CA ASP A 129 8.62 -0.03 -7.67
C ASP A 129 8.11 -1.45 -7.30
N PRO A 130 7.11 -2.01 -8.01
CA PRO A 130 6.61 -3.37 -7.76
C PRO A 130 7.63 -4.48 -8.05
N ALA A 131 8.72 -4.21 -8.78
CA ALA A 131 9.64 -5.25 -9.23
C ALA A 131 10.32 -6.03 -8.08
N PHE A 132 10.46 -5.45 -6.89
CA PHE A 132 11.28 -6.04 -5.82
C PHE A 132 10.52 -6.36 -4.54
N THR A 133 9.26 -5.95 -4.43
CA THR A 133 8.43 -6.08 -3.22
C THR A 133 8.08 -7.53 -2.88
N SER A 134 7.79 -8.37 -3.86
CA SER A 134 7.36 -9.77 -3.65
C SER A 134 8.48 -10.80 -3.75
N ARG A 135 9.69 -10.38 -4.16
CA ARG A 135 10.81 -11.28 -4.49
C ARG A 135 12.02 -11.13 -3.55
N CYS A 136 12.11 -10.04 -2.81
CA CYS A 136 13.18 -9.81 -1.85
C CYS A 136 12.78 -10.17 -0.42
N CYS A 137 13.76 -10.44 0.43
CA CYS A 137 13.56 -10.67 1.85
C CYS A 137 13.51 -9.35 2.60
N SER A 138 12.48 -9.14 3.43
CA SER A 138 12.35 -7.93 4.25
C SER A 138 13.42 -7.79 5.33
N GLN A 139 14.10 -8.88 5.70
CA GLN A 139 15.13 -8.88 6.74
C GLN A 139 16.53 -8.52 6.20
N CYS A 140 16.85 -8.91 4.96
CA CYS A 140 18.21 -8.77 4.43
C CYS A 140 18.29 -8.17 3.02
N GLY A 141 17.16 -7.87 2.38
CA GLY A 141 17.07 -7.30 1.02
C GLY A 141 17.42 -8.26 -0.12
N ARG A 142 18.01 -9.42 0.16
CA ARG A 142 18.41 -10.39 -0.88
C ARG A 142 17.21 -11.14 -1.46
N PRO A 143 17.32 -11.65 -2.71
CA PRO A 143 16.28 -12.48 -3.32
C PRO A 143 15.92 -13.68 -2.44
N GLY A 144 14.63 -13.97 -2.33
CA GLY A 144 14.10 -15.16 -1.68
C GLY A 144 13.15 -15.94 -2.58
N ILE A 145 12.49 -16.93 -1.97
CA ILE A 145 11.66 -17.91 -2.67
C ILE A 145 10.25 -17.82 -2.09
N ARG A 146 9.30 -17.41 -2.94
CA ARG A 146 7.87 -17.45 -2.63
C ARG A 146 7.26 -18.76 -3.14
N LYS A 147 6.58 -19.50 -2.26
CA LYS A 147 5.77 -20.68 -2.59
C LYS A 147 4.37 -20.52 -1.99
N GLY A 148 3.43 -20.05 -2.82
CA GLY A 148 2.08 -19.72 -2.37
C GLY A 148 2.08 -18.61 -1.31
N LYS A 149 1.56 -18.93 -0.12
CA LYS A 149 1.51 -18.03 1.05
C LYS A 149 2.81 -17.98 1.86
N LYS A 150 3.80 -18.83 1.55
CA LYS A 150 5.07 -18.89 2.29
C LYS A 150 6.19 -18.22 1.53
N PHE A 151 7.07 -17.54 2.26
CA PHE A 151 8.33 -16.97 1.77
C PHE A 151 9.50 -17.56 2.56
N SER A 152 10.60 -17.88 1.88
CA SER A 152 11.85 -18.29 2.49
C SER A 152 13.06 -17.58 1.87
N CYS A 153 13.99 -17.14 2.71
CA CYS A 153 15.24 -16.50 2.28
C CYS A 153 16.43 -17.46 2.47
N PRO A 154 17.10 -17.90 1.40
CA PRO A 154 18.26 -18.77 1.51
C PRO A 154 19.50 -18.04 2.06
N ALA A 155 19.53 -16.70 2.02
CA ALA A 155 20.70 -15.93 2.41
C ALA A 155 20.78 -15.62 3.91
N CYS A 156 19.65 -15.37 4.57
CA CYS A 156 19.60 -15.10 6.02
C CYS A 156 18.78 -16.11 6.83
N GLY A 157 18.17 -17.10 6.18
CA GLY A 157 17.36 -18.14 6.85
C GLY A 157 15.94 -17.71 7.23
N TYR A 158 15.53 -16.47 6.97
CA TYR A 158 14.17 -16.02 7.26
C TYR A 158 13.12 -16.88 6.55
N SER A 159 12.05 -17.24 7.26
CA SER A 159 10.89 -17.95 6.71
C SER A 159 9.63 -17.42 7.35
N GLY A 160 8.59 -17.12 6.55
CA GLY A 160 7.37 -16.49 7.04
C GLY A 160 6.26 -16.40 6.00
N ASP A 161 5.25 -15.58 6.31
CA ASP A 161 4.16 -15.27 5.39
C ASP A 161 4.65 -14.36 4.24
N ALA A 162 4.28 -14.71 3.01
CA ALA A 162 4.75 -14.02 1.82
C ALA A 162 4.13 -12.65 1.63
N ASP A 163 2.86 -12.48 2.00
CA ASP A 163 2.15 -11.20 1.86
C ASP A 163 2.63 -10.23 2.97
N ALA A 164 2.93 -10.73 4.17
CA ALA A 164 3.59 -9.97 5.24
C ALA A 164 5.00 -9.50 4.83
N ASN A 165 5.81 -10.39 4.25
CA ASN A 165 7.13 -10.04 3.73
C ASN A 165 7.04 -8.96 2.63
N ALA A 166 6.05 -9.05 1.75
CA ALA A 166 5.82 -8.06 0.70
C ALA A 166 5.42 -6.70 1.27
N ALA A 167 4.48 -6.65 2.21
CA ALA A 167 4.08 -5.41 2.86
C ALA A 167 5.24 -4.71 3.60
N LEU A 168 6.11 -5.48 4.26
CA LEU A 168 7.34 -4.95 4.89
C LEU A 168 8.32 -4.39 3.85
N ASN A 169 8.50 -5.08 2.72
CA ASN A 169 9.33 -4.56 1.62
C ASN A 169 8.77 -3.26 1.05
N ILE A 170 7.44 -3.15 0.88
CA ILE A 170 6.80 -1.92 0.41
C ILE A 170 7.06 -0.76 1.39
N ALA A 171 6.97 -1.01 2.70
CA ALA A 171 7.22 0.00 3.71
C ALA A 171 8.65 0.56 3.64
N SER A 172 9.63 -0.33 3.43
CA SER A 172 11.05 0.00 3.43
C SER A 172 11.59 0.43 2.06
N ALA A 173 10.83 0.25 0.98
CA ALA A 173 11.32 0.52 -0.37
C ALA A 173 11.51 2.03 -0.65
N PRO A 174 12.50 2.40 -1.50
CA PRO A 174 12.65 3.76 -1.99
C PRO A 174 11.41 4.24 -2.73
N VAL A 175 11.09 5.52 -2.56
CA VAL A 175 9.95 6.16 -3.20
C VAL A 175 10.28 6.46 -4.66
N VAL A 176 9.41 6.06 -5.58
CA VAL A 176 9.50 6.38 -7.02
C VAL A 176 8.54 7.50 -7.45
N GLY A 177 7.57 7.84 -6.60
CA GLY A 177 6.63 8.95 -6.81
C GLY A 177 5.82 9.29 -5.56
N VAL A 178 5.27 10.50 -5.50
CA VAL A 178 4.44 10.99 -4.40
C VAL A 178 3.13 11.57 -4.96
N SER A 179 2.02 11.39 -4.25
CA SER A 179 0.69 11.96 -4.56
C SER A 179 0.26 12.97 -3.51
#